data_AF-A0A7N2LG27-F1
#
_entry.id   AF-A0A7N2LG27-F1
#
_cell.length_a   1.000
_cell.length_b   1.000
_cell.length_c   1.000
_cell.angle_alpha   90.00
_cell.angle_beta   90.00
_cell.angle_gamma   90.00
#
_symmetry.space_group_name_H-M   'P 1'
#
loop_
_entity.id
_entity.type
_entity.pdbx_description
1 polymer ?
#
loop_
_entity_poly.entity_id
_entity_poly.type
_entity_poly.pdbx_seq_one_letter_code
_entity_poly.pdbx_strand_id
1 'polypeptide(L)'
;MDFSPLTKALASKSYQNIADISLFEQAAAEGVAYEDDWPYSIHLLAHIYVDDINSARFLWKSIPSAIKESQLEVVAVWKIGQKLWMRDYGGVHEAIRGFDWSQEVQCLVAAFSAKPYNGFCHCGILLNSSTLSNLPTYYLSLFTIPSHVANKIEKIQRDFLWGDSKLHLVGWDKVCAPKANGGLGIRKLTTFNKALLGKWLWRFGVEETRLWRRVVALKFGEEWGGWSSKLGRGVHGCGLWRSIRKGWEVFSKHIRFEVGVGDRVKLWTDQWCGDSPLHLSFPVVYGIASNREASVASSLERLGTKPRRSWKKGVFDIRSFYNKLRSSLPITFPWKGIWKAKAPTHASFFVWTAAWEKILTGDILWCRGFDFVDWCILCRCNGESANHLLLHCDKAYLLWSMVFRSFGISWVLPRSVADMLFGWWNWFGKHSSGVWNLAPLCLMWCIWREHNWRTFEDRDKSDDQLLAYFSGSLFDWSRAWGLTSKLYTKRMFHLLLSAYSTISIQDTALFLGMSEDDATNYVLQQGWVVDPASRMLTVKKQTIVTEQKLDATKLQRLTEYVFHLEH
;
A
#
# COMPACT_ATOMS: atom_id res chain seq x y z
N MET A 1 36.41 11.49 30.08
CA MET A 1 36.17 11.80 28.65
C MET A 1 35.72 13.24 28.52
N ASP A 2 36.17 13.97 27.50
CA ASP A 2 35.68 15.33 27.27
C ASP A 2 34.41 15.32 26.42
N PHE A 3 33.25 15.51 27.08
CA PHE A 3 31.95 15.63 26.41
C PHE A 3 31.64 17.06 25.96
N SER A 4 32.59 18.00 26.05
CA SER A 4 32.40 19.40 25.62
C SER A 4 31.87 19.57 24.19
N PRO A 5 32.24 18.73 23.18
CA PRO A 5 31.68 18.83 21.83
C PRO A 5 30.19 18.44 21.78
N LEU A 6 29.80 17.43 22.55
CA LEU A 6 28.41 16.97 22.68
C LEU A 6 27.55 18.05 23.35
N THR A 7 28.02 18.59 24.48
CA THR A 7 27.33 19.66 25.22
C THR A 7 27.19 20.92 24.37
N LYS A 8 28.22 21.25 23.57
CA LYS A 8 28.17 22.37 22.62
C LYS A 8 27.21 22.12 21.46
N ALA A 9 27.12 20.90 20.94
CA ALA A 9 26.18 20.53 19.89
C ALA A 9 24.72 20.56 20.38
N LEU A 10 24.46 20.10 21.61
CA LEU A 10 23.15 20.18 22.26
C LEU A 10 22.74 21.63 22.53
N ALA A 11 23.65 22.46 23.05
CA ALA A 11 23.40 23.89 23.31
C ALA A 11 23.15 24.70 22.03
N SER A 12 23.87 24.38 20.94
CA SER A 12 23.70 25.03 19.64
C SER A 12 22.55 24.45 18.79
N LYS A 13 21.81 23.46 19.31
CA LYS A 13 20.75 22.73 18.59
C LYS A 13 21.22 22.12 17.25
N SER A 14 22.52 21.84 17.13
CA SER A 14 23.14 21.27 15.93
C SER A 14 23.12 19.74 16.00
N TYR A 15 21.92 19.18 16.15
CA TYR A 15 21.71 17.76 16.45
C TYR A 15 22.18 16.80 15.35
N GLN A 16 22.30 17.28 14.11
CA GLN A 16 22.80 16.50 12.97
C GLN A 16 24.28 16.13 13.14
N ASN A 17 25.06 17.01 13.76
CA ASN A 17 26.50 16.81 13.95
C ASN A 17 26.81 15.87 15.12
N ILE A 18 25.80 15.47 15.91
CA ILE A 18 25.97 14.57 17.06
C ILE A 18 26.20 13.13 16.62
N ALA A 19 25.58 12.70 15.51
CA ALA A 19 25.74 11.34 14.98
C ALA A 19 27.13 11.11 14.34
N ASP A 20 27.78 12.19 13.88
CA ASP A 20 29.09 12.15 13.21
C ASP A 20 30.26 12.30 14.18
N ILE A 21 30.01 12.51 15.49
CA ILE A 21 31.10 12.66 16.43
C ILE A 21 31.75 11.29 16.63
N SER A 22 32.92 11.07 16.01
CA SER A 22 33.77 9.88 16.10
C SER A 22 34.33 9.59 17.50
N LEU A 23 33.68 10.08 18.56
CA LEU A 23 34.06 9.89 19.95
C LEU A 23 34.18 8.39 20.29
N PHE A 24 33.36 7.51 19.67
CA PHE A 24 33.39 6.08 19.98
C PHE A 24 34.66 5.41 19.46
N GLU A 25 35.12 5.77 18.25
CA GLU A 25 36.36 5.25 17.66
C GLU A 25 37.60 5.82 18.37
N GLN A 26 37.56 7.09 18.79
CA GLN A 26 38.62 7.72 19.58
C GLN A 26 38.72 7.15 21.00
N ALA A 27 37.59 6.97 21.70
CA ALA A 27 37.57 6.41 23.05
C ALA A 27 37.97 4.91 23.07
N ALA A 28 37.59 4.15 22.03
CA ALA A 28 38.03 2.77 21.84
C ALA A 28 39.53 2.66 21.52
N ALA A 29 40.08 3.60 20.73
CA ALA A 29 41.52 3.65 20.42
C ALA A 29 42.39 4.03 21.64
N GLU A 30 41.84 4.80 22.58
CA GLU A 30 42.54 5.25 23.80
C GLU A 30 42.46 4.26 24.98
N GLY A 31 41.72 3.15 24.85
CA GLY A 31 41.67 2.09 25.87
C GLY A 31 41.02 2.51 27.20
N VAL A 32 40.25 3.59 27.20
CA VAL A 32 39.56 4.10 28.40
C VAL A 32 38.34 3.21 28.69
N ALA A 33 38.11 2.80 29.93
CA ALA A 33 36.85 2.14 30.32
C ALA A 33 35.74 3.20 30.31
N TYR A 34 34.87 3.17 29.30
CA TYR A 34 33.81 4.17 29.11
C TYR A 34 32.39 3.62 29.10
N GLU A 35 32.24 2.31 29.31
CA GLU A 35 30.98 1.61 29.09
C GLU A 35 29.85 2.03 30.05
N ASP A 36 30.16 2.59 31.23
CA ASP A 36 29.14 2.96 32.22
C ASP A 36 28.70 4.45 32.12
N ASP A 37 29.60 5.35 31.71
CA ASP A 37 29.37 6.81 31.71
C ASP A 37 29.05 7.40 30.33
N TRP A 38 28.88 6.55 29.31
CA TRP A 38 28.61 7.03 27.95
C TRP A 38 27.15 7.53 27.80
N PRO A 39 26.90 8.67 27.14
CA PRO A 39 25.56 9.22 26.93
C PRO A 39 24.82 8.46 25.82
N TYR A 40 24.53 7.18 26.06
CA TYR A 40 23.92 6.27 25.10
C TYR A 40 22.56 6.74 24.61
N SER A 41 21.72 7.30 25.47
CA SER A 41 20.42 7.87 25.10
C SER A 41 20.56 8.96 24.02
N ILE A 42 21.51 9.88 24.20
CA ILE A 42 21.73 11.01 23.30
C ILE A 42 22.35 10.53 21.98
N HIS A 43 23.33 9.64 22.05
CA HIS A 43 24.01 9.10 20.88
C HIS A 43 23.06 8.26 20.01
N LEU A 44 22.24 7.42 20.65
CA LEU A 44 21.22 6.62 19.98
C LEU A 44 20.14 7.50 19.36
N LEU A 45 19.65 8.51 20.08
CA LEU A 45 18.65 9.44 19.58
C LEU A 45 19.20 10.33 18.46
N ALA A 46 20.50 10.63 18.45
CA ALA A 46 21.14 11.39 17.39
C ALA A 46 21.17 10.62 16.05
N HIS A 47 21.57 9.34 16.07
CA HIS A 47 21.47 8.49 14.87
C HIS A 47 20.02 8.39 14.37
N ILE A 48 19.08 8.19 15.30
CA ILE A 48 17.65 8.18 15.00
C ILE A 48 17.19 9.54 14.43
N TYR A 49 17.71 10.65 14.92
CA TYR A 49 17.40 12.00 14.45
C TYR A 49 17.92 12.27 13.04
N VAL A 50 19.03 11.66 12.61
CA VAL A 50 19.59 11.80 11.25
C VAL A 50 18.98 10.78 10.27
N ASP A 51 17.94 10.03 10.68
CA ASP A 51 17.33 8.93 9.94
C ASP A 51 18.30 7.77 9.62
N ASP A 52 19.40 7.64 10.39
CA ASP A 52 20.35 6.54 10.30
C ASP A 52 20.04 5.45 11.34
N ILE A 53 18.92 4.75 11.10
CA ILE A 53 18.44 3.70 12.00
C ILE A 53 19.40 2.50 12.01
N ASN A 54 20.20 2.30 10.96
CA ASN A 54 21.16 1.21 10.89
C ASN A 54 22.31 1.43 11.87
N SER A 55 22.92 2.61 11.91
CA SER A 55 23.94 2.94 12.90
C SER A 55 23.37 2.94 14.32
N ALA A 56 22.14 3.44 14.51
CA ALA A 56 21.44 3.32 15.79
C ALA A 56 21.30 1.85 16.25
N ARG A 57 21.04 0.92 15.33
CA ARG A 57 20.96 -0.52 15.64
C ARG A 57 22.30 -1.10 16.03
N PHE A 58 23.37 -0.76 15.31
CA PHE A 58 24.71 -1.22 15.68
C PHE A 58 25.09 -0.74 17.08
N LEU A 59 24.84 0.54 17.37
CA LEU A 59 25.03 1.11 18.70
C LEU A 59 24.18 0.41 19.75
N TRP A 60 22.89 0.16 19.48
CA TRP A 60 22.03 -0.59 20.40
C TRP A 60 22.57 -1.99 20.70
N LYS A 61 23.14 -2.67 19.71
CA LYS A 61 23.73 -4.00 19.90
C LYS A 61 25.03 -3.97 20.71
N SER A 62 25.83 -2.92 20.56
CA SER A 62 27.08 -2.78 21.32
C SER A 62 26.88 -2.32 22.77
N ILE A 63 25.72 -1.74 23.12
CA ILE A 63 25.41 -1.34 24.49
C ILE A 63 25.33 -2.59 25.42
N PRO A 64 26.06 -2.62 26.55
CA PRO A 64 26.02 -3.72 27.52
C PRO A 64 24.61 -3.95 28.10
N SER A 65 24.26 -5.21 28.38
CA SER A 65 22.95 -5.56 28.96
C SER A 65 22.70 -4.90 30.32
N ALA A 66 23.73 -4.74 31.14
CA ALA A 66 23.65 -4.04 32.42
C ALA A 66 23.17 -2.58 32.28
N ILE A 67 23.57 -1.89 31.20
CA ILE A 67 23.14 -0.52 30.91
C ILE A 67 21.71 -0.49 30.36
N LYS A 68 21.31 -1.48 29.56
CA LYS A 68 19.93 -1.62 29.08
C LYS A 68 18.96 -1.88 30.24
N GLU A 69 19.40 -2.59 31.27
CA GLU A 69 18.60 -2.87 32.46
C GLU A 69 18.58 -1.70 33.46
N SER A 70 19.70 -0.99 33.61
CA SER A 70 19.82 0.13 34.56
C SER A 70 19.26 1.46 34.03
N GLN A 71 19.48 1.77 32.75
CA GLN A 71 19.08 3.04 32.13
C GLN A 71 17.83 2.88 31.26
N LEU A 72 16.66 3.05 31.88
CA LEU A 72 15.36 2.98 31.20
C LEU A 72 15.22 3.99 30.04
N GLU A 73 15.92 5.12 30.11
CA GLU A 73 15.89 6.15 29.06
C GLU A 73 16.51 5.66 27.74
N VAL A 74 17.60 4.88 27.80
CA VAL A 74 18.23 4.30 26.60
C VAL A 74 17.26 3.34 25.92
N VAL A 75 16.55 2.53 26.70
CA VAL A 75 15.51 1.62 26.22
C VAL A 75 14.34 2.41 25.59
N ALA A 76 13.94 3.53 26.19
CA ALA A 76 12.89 4.39 25.67
C ALA A 76 13.28 5.04 24.34
N VAL A 77 14.51 5.54 24.21
CA VAL A 77 15.04 6.05 22.93
C VAL A 77 15.01 4.94 21.88
N TRP A 78 15.42 3.73 22.25
CA TRP A 78 15.43 2.62 21.31
C TRP A 78 14.04 2.24 20.83
N LYS A 79 13.02 2.27 21.70
CA LYS A 79 11.62 2.08 21.30
C LYS A 79 11.20 3.03 20.18
N ILE A 80 11.68 4.28 20.18
CA ILE A 80 11.43 5.21 19.08
C ILE A 80 12.05 4.68 17.78
N GLY A 81 13.33 4.28 17.81
CA GLY A 81 14.03 3.70 16.66
C GLY A 81 13.34 2.44 16.09
N GLN A 82 12.83 1.58 16.96
CA GLN A 82 12.07 0.39 16.55
C GLN A 82 10.75 0.74 15.88
N LYS A 83 10.01 1.70 16.43
CA LYS A 83 8.75 2.18 15.86
C LYS A 83 8.98 2.82 14.50
N LEU A 84 10.07 3.58 14.33
CA LEU A 84 10.49 4.10 13.03
C LEU A 84 10.83 2.99 12.04
N TRP A 85 11.61 1.98 12.45
CA TRP A 85 11.95 0.84 11.59
C TRP A 85 10.72 0.07 11.14
N MET A 86 9.80 -0.17 12.09
CA MET A 86 8.51 -0.82 11.84
C MET A 86 7.54 0.04 11.03
N ARG A 87 7.87 1.31 10.78
CA ARG A 87 7.01 2.32 10.14
C ARG A 87 5.70 2.56 10.90
N ASP A 88 5.75 2.38 12.21
CA ASP A 88 4.67 2.64 13.15
C ASP A 88 4.84 4.05 13.76
N TYR A 89 4.60 5.09 12.94
CA TYR A 89 4.77 6.49 13.36
C TYR A 89 3.77 6.94 14.43
N GLY A 90 2.58 6.32 14.48
CA GLY A 90 1.65 6.51 15.60
C GLY A 90 2.28 6.02 16.90
N GLY A 91 2.87 4.81 16.85
CA GLY A 91 3.66 4.26 17.94
C GLY A 91 4.93 5.07 18.28
N VAL A 92 5.50 5.84 17.35
CA VAL A 92 6.62 6.77 17.66
C VAL A 92 6.14 7.87 18.60
N HIS A 93 5.02 8.52 18.32
CA HIS A 93 4.48 9.57 19.19
C HIS A 93 3.96 9.03 20.52
N GLU A 94 3.47 7.79 20.55
CA GLU A 94 3.13 7.09 21.79
C GLU A 94 4.39 6.76 22.60
N ALA A 95 5.46 6.28 21.95
CA ALA A 95 6.73 5.99 22.62
C ALA A 95 7.40 7.26 23.18
N ILE A 96 7.33 8.37 22.46
CA ILE A 96 7.83 9.68 22.93
C ILE A 96 7.02 10.17 24.14
N ARG A 97 5.69 10.05 24.11
CA ARG A 97 4.82 10.53 25.19
C ARG A 97 4.73 9.58 26.39
N GLY A 98 5.02 8.30 26.17
CA GLY A 98 4.95 7.25 27.17
C GLY A 98 6.18 7.12 28.05
N PHE A 99 7.14 8.04 27.96
CA PHE A 99 8.35 8.05 28.78
C PHE A 99 8.67 9.48 29.25
N ASP A 100 9.10 9.60 30.51
CA ASP A 100 9.52 10.87 31.11
C ASP A 100 11.02 11.08 30.87
N TRP A 101 11.35 11.98 29.94
CA TRP A 101 12.73 12.23 29.49
C TRP A 101 13.52 13.11 30.47
N SER A 102 14.80 12.80 30.62
CA SER A 102 15.78 13.61 31.35
C SER A 102 15.97 14.97 30.69
N GLN A 103 16.40 15.95 31.47
CA GLN A 103 16.58 17.33 30.99
C GLN A 103 17.59 17.44 29.83
N GLU A 104 18.55 16.51 29.77
CA GLU A 104 19.60 16.41 28.76
C GLU A 104 19.05 15.93 27.40
N VAL A 105 18.14 14.95 27.43
CA VAL A 105 17.55 14.32 26.23
C VAL A 105 16.28 15.05 25.77
N GLN A 106 15.57 15.72 26.68
CA GLN A 106 14.28 16.38 26.43
C GLN A 106 14.34 17.41 25.29
N CYS A 107 15.43 18.18 25.18
CA CYS A 107 15.61 19.13 24.08
C CYS A 107 15.70 18.43 22.71
N LEU A 108 16.45 17.32 22.65
CA LEU A 108 16.63 16.53 21.44
C LEU A 108 15.34 15.76 21.09
N VAL A 109 14.61 15.24 22.08
CA VAL A 109 13.31 14.60 21.89
C VAL A 109 12.24 15.58 21.45
N ALA A 110 12.22 16.80 22.00
CA ALA A 110 11.31 17.84 21.56
C ALA A 110 11.62 18.27 20.11
N ALA A 111 12.90 18.42 19.77
CA ALA A 111 13.33 18.70 18.40
C ALA A 111 13.00 17.54 17.44
N PHE A 112 13.18 16.31 17.89
CA PHE A 112 12.78 15.09 17.18
C PHE A 112 11.26 15.10 16.97
N SER A 113 10.45 15.20 18.03
CA SER A 113 8.98 15.24 17.96
C SER A 113 8.43 16.42 17.15
N ALA A 114 9.14 17.53 17.08
CA ALA A 114 8.79 18.70 16.28
C ALA A 114 9.23 18.57 14.81
N LYS A 115 10.10 17.61 14.46
CA LYS A 115 10.29 17.26 13.07
C LYS A 115 8.96 16.78 12.52
N PRO A 116 8.54 17.27 11.35
CA PRO A 116 7.46 16.63 10.63
C PRO A 116 7.95 15.24 10.22
N TYR A 117 7.71 14.23 11.07
CA TYR A 117 7.52 12.88 10.57
C TYR A 117 6.26 12.98 9.74
N ASN A 118 6.46 13.23 8.45
CA ASN A 118 5.41 13.12 7.47
C ASN A 118 4.84 11.70 7.63
N GLY A 119 3.74 11.58 8.37
CA GLY A 119 3.18 10.32 8.80
C GLY A 119 2.68 9.55 7.58
N PHE A 120 3.37 8.47 7.22
CA PHE A 120 3.07 7.69 6.02
C PHE A 120 2.88 6.22 6.30
N CYS A 121 1.66 5.77 6.06
CA CYS A 121 1.41 4.60 5.21
C CYS A 121 -0.01 4.65 4.60
N HIS A 122 -1.01 5.14 5.34
CA HIS A 122 -2.37 5.35 4.80
C HIS A 122 -2.66 6.80 4.42
N CYS A 123 -2.48 7.75 5.35
CA CYS A 123 -2.72 9.18 5.12
C CYS A 123 -1.90 9.72 3.95
N GLY A 124 -0.73 9.18 3.72
CA GLY A 124 0.17 9.68 2.73
C GLY A 124 -0.07 9.22 1.28
N ILE A 125 -0.44 7.96 1.07
CA ILE A 125 -0.96 7.50 -0.23
C ILE A 125 -2.29 8.20 -0.52
N LEU A 126 -3.13 8.36 0.51
CA LEU A 126 -4.38 9.13 0.42
C LEU A 126 -4.09 10.58 0.07
N LEU A 127 -3.28 11.33 0.83
CA LEU A 127 -2.93 12.73 0.56
C LEU A 127 -2.29 12.91 -0.81
N ASN A 128 -1.36 12.02 -1.20
CA ASN A 128 -0.77 12.07 -2.54
C ASN A 128 -1.86 11.93 -3.61
N SER A 129 -2.82 11.03 -3.42
CA SER A 129 -3.89 10.75 -4.40
C SER A 129 -5.08 11.72 -4.34
N SER A 130 -5.41 12.26 -3.16
CA SER A 130 -6.60 13.06 -2.86
C SER A 130 -6.33 14.56 -2.87
N THR A 131 -5.12 14.98 -2.49
CA THR A 131 -4.80 16.38 -2.21
C THR A 131 -3.68 16.87 -3.12
N LEU A 132 -2.49 16.27 -3.05
CA LEU A 132 -1.31 16.72 -3.82
C LEU A 132 -1.42 16.45 -5.32
N SER A 133 -2.16 15.41 -5.73
CA SER A 133 -2.46 15.17 -7.15
C SER A 133 -3.58 16.08 -7.68
N ASN A 134 -4.47 16.57 -6.80
CA ASN A 134 -5.66 17.31 -7.22
C ASN A 134 -5.44 18.83 -7.17
N LEU A 135 -4.71 19.35 -6.18
CA LEU A 135 -4.38 20.78 -6.02
C LEU A 135 -3.81 21.41 -7.31
N PRO A 136 -2.84 20.78 -8.01
CA PRO A 136 -2.29 21.36 -9.23
C PRO A 136 -3.19 21.18 -10.45
N THR A 137 -4.27 20.40 -10.37
CA THR A 137 -5.04 19.94 -11.56
C THR A 137 -5.61 21.11 -12.36
N TYR A 138 -6.05 22.19 -11.70
CA TYR A 138 -6.53 23.39 -12.40
C TYR A 138 -5.44 23.98 -13.29
N TYR A 139 -4.26 24.26 -12.73
CA TYR A 139 -3.13 24.79 -13.48
C TYR A 139 -2.62 23.80 -14.53
N LEU A 140 -2.52 22.51 -14.19
CA LEU A 140 -2.13 21.45 -15.13
C LEU A 140 -3.12 21.25 -16.27
N SER A 141 -4.38 21.67 -16.10
CA SER A 141 -5.38 21.60 -17.17
C SER A 141 -5.24 22.72 -18.18
N LEU A 142 -4.55 23.81 -17.85
CA LEU A 142 -4.42 25.01 -18.69
C LEU A 142 -2.99 25.20 -19.20
N PHE A 143 -2.00 24.92 -18.38
CA PHE A 143 -0.59 25.22 -18.65
C PHE A 143 0.22 23.94 -18.86
N THR A 144 1.17 23.98 -19.80
CA THR A 144 2.24 22.97 -19.88
C THR A 144 3.15 23.12 -18.68
N ILE A 145 3.24 22.07 -17.85
CA ILE A 145 4.10 22.12 -16.66
C ILE A 145 5.59 22.09 -17.06
N PRO A 146 6.42 23.04 -16.58
CA PRO A 146 7.87 22.95 -16.73
C PRO A 146 8.43 21.72 -16.00
N SER A 147 9.41 21.05 -16.60
CA SER A 147 10.00 19.83 -16.02
C SER A 147 10.54 20.02 -14.60
N HIS A 148 11.17 21.16 -14.32
CA HIS A 148 11.69 21.45 -12.98
C HIS A 148 10.58 21.54 -11.91
N VAL A 149 9.44 22.17 -12.24
CA VAL A 149 8.29 22.27 -11.32
C VAL A 149 7.67 20.89 -11.10
N ALA A 150 7.51 20.09 -12.17
CA ALA A 150 7.04 18.72 -12.05
C ALA A 150 7.97 17.90 -11.14
N ASN A 151 9.28 18.00 -11.33
CA ASN A 151 10.27 17.29 -10.52
C ASN A 151 10.25 17.75 -9.05
N LYS A 152 10.02 19.04 -8.77
CA LYS A 152 9.91 19.56 -7.40
C LYS A 152 8.65 19.03 -6.69
N ILE A 153 7.51 19.00 -7.37
CA ILE A 153 6.28 18.43 -6.81
C ILE A 153 6.41 16.91 -6.65
N GLU A 154 6.94 16.22 -7.65
CA GLU A 154 7.19 14.76 -7.54
C GLU A 154 8.23 14.44 -6.46
N LYS A 155 9.20 15.33 -6.20
CA LYS A 155 10.11 15.21 -5.05
C LYS A 155 9.31 15.28 -3.75
N ILE A 156 8.47 16.31 -3.56
CA ILE A 156 7.61 16.42 -2.39
C ILE A 156 6.76 15.15 -2.22
N GLN A 157 6.17 14.62 -3.29
CA GLN A 157 5.38 13.38 -3.25
C GLN A 157 6.21 12.14 -2.85
N ARG A 158 7.48 12.07 -3.28
CA ARG A 158 8.45 11.01 -2.89
C ARG A 158 8.86 11.12 -1.44
N ASP A 159 9.25 12.32 -1.00
CA ASP A 159 9.68 12.60 0.36
C ASP A 159 8.53 12.34 1.34
N PHE A 160 7.31 12.63 0.89
CA PHE A 160 6.10 12.20 1.56
C PHE A 160 6.05 10.66 1.65
N LEU A 161 6.14 9.93 0.54
CA LEU A 161 6.02 8.47 0.54
C LEU A 161 7.11 7.72 1.35
N TRP A 162 8.35 8.18 1.26
CA TRP A 162 9.53 7.47 1.77
C TRP A 162 10.22 8.16 2.95
N GLY A 163 9.69 9.31 3.42
CA GLY A 163 10.42 10.23 4.28
C GLY A 163 11.48 11.02 3.49
N ASP A 164 12.18 11.94 4.13
CA ASP A 164 13.36 12.64 3.55
C ASP A 164 14.60 11.71 3.43
N SER A 165 14.36 10.39 3.43
CA SER A 165 15.42 9.39 3.35
C SER A 165 15.93 9.27 1.92
N LYS A 166 17.26 9.20 1.77
CA LYS A 166 17.91 8.94 0.48
C LYS A 166 17.63 7.51 -0.06
N LEU A 167 17.08 6.62 0.77
CA LEU A 167 16.99 5.18 0.53
C LEU A 167 15.56 4.73 0.20
N HIS A 168 15.11 5.00 -1.01
CA HIS A 168 13.80 4.50 -1.49
C HIS A 168 13.80 2.98 -1.66
N LEU A 169 12.77 2.28 -1.18
CA LEU A 169 12.64 0.82 -1.36
C LEU A 169 12.29 0.42 -2.79
N VAL A 170 11.34 1.14 -3.39
CA VAL A 170 10.84 0.88 -4.74
C VAL A 170 11.01 2.15 -5.57
N GLY A 171 11.56 2.02 -6.78
CA GLY A 171 11.79 3.14 -7.70
C GLY A 171 10.50 3.88 -8.05
N TRP A 172 10.59 5.21 -8.19
CA TRP A 172 9.42 6.07 -8.36
C TRP A 172 8.60 5.76 -9.61
N ASP A 173 9.23 5.39 -10.72
CA ASP A 173 8.50 4.99 -11.93
C ASP A 173 7.63 3.74 -11.70
N LYS A 174 8.10 2.77 -10.89
CA LYS A 174 7.28 1.62 -10.47
C LYS A 174 6.15 2.06 -9.54
N VAL A 175 6.41 2.97 -8.61
CA VAL A 175 5.37 3.53 -7.71
C VAL A 175 4.24 4.20 -8.51
N CYS A 176 4.59 4.96 -9.56
CA CYS A 176 3.62 5.63 -10.43
C CYS A 176 2.83 4.68 -11.34
N ALA A 177 3.28 3.44 -11.51
CA ALA A 177 2.57 2.46 -12.32
C ALA A 177 1.18 2.14 -11.74
N PRO A 178 0.21 1.70 -12.57
CA PRO A 178 -1.06 1.22 -12.06
C PRO A 178 -0.89 0.05 -11.07
N LYS A 179 -1.81 -0.06 -10.10
CA LYS A 179 -1.87 -1.20 -9.17
C LYS A 179 -1.84 -2.55 -9.87
N ALA A 180 -2.52 -2.64 -11.02
CA ALA A 180 -2.56 -3.86 -11.83
C ALA A 180 -1.17 -4.35 -12.28
N ASN A 181 -0.21 -3.44 -12.45
CA ASN A 181 1.15 -3.73 -12.88
C ASN A 181 2.15 -3.57 -11.71
N GLY A 182 1.65 -3.61 -10.47
CA GLY A 182 2.46 -3.56 -9.27
C GLY A 182 2.91 -2.19 -8.80
N GLY A 183 2.35 -1.09 -9.32
CA GLY A 183 2.55 0.23 -8.71
C GLY A 183 1.51 0.60 -7.66
N LEU A 184 1.56 1.84 -7.17
CA LEU A 184 0.58 2.40 -6.24
C LEU A 184 -0.51 3.22 -6.96
N GLY A 185 -0.29 3.55 -8.23
CA GLY A 185 -1.20 4.34 -9.05
C GLY A 185 -1.05 5.86 -8.87
N ILE A 186 0.08 6.31 -8.33
CA ILE A 186 0.39 7.75 -8.21
C ILE A 186 0.57 8.33 -9.62
N ARG A 187 -0.04 9.48 -9.89
CA ARG A 187 0.00 10.08 -11.24
C ARG A 187 1.34 10.74 -11.49
N LYS A 188 2.03 10.34 -12.57
CA LYS A 188 3.22 11.06 -13.06
C LYS A 188 2.78 12.39 -13.66
N LEU A 189 3.23 13.51 -13.09
CA LEU A 189 2.63 14.83 -13.35
C LEU A 189 2.81 15.26 -14.80
N THR A 190 3.98 15.00 -15.38
CA THR A 190 4.27 15.32 -16.79
C THR A 190 3.36 14.56 -17.75
N THR A 191 3.06 13.29 -17.45
CA THR A 191 2.20 12.44 -18.27
C THR A 191 0.72 12.83 -18.08
N PHE A 192 0.35 13.15 -16.84
CA PHE A 192 -1.00 13.60 -16.51
C PHE A 192 -1.31 14.99 -17.12
N ASN A 193 -0.35 15.91 -17.11
CA ASN A 193 -0.46 17.20 -17.79
C ASN A 193 -0.69 17.03 -19.29
N LYS A 194 0.10 16.18 -19.98
CA LYS A 194 -0.14 15.86 -21.39
C LYS A 194 -1.55 15.32 -21.64
N ALA A 195 -2.04 14.44 -20.76
CA ALA A 195 -3.39 13.91 -20.86
C ALA A 195 -4.48 14.98 -20.69
N LEU A 196 -4.32 15.88 -19.71
CA LEU A 196 -5.23 16.99 -19.47
C LEU A 196 -5.24 17.98 -20.64
N LEU A 197 -4.08 18.35 -21.17
CA LEU A 197 -3.98 19.27 -22.30
C LEU A 197 -4.52 18.66 -23.60
N GLY A 198 -4.52 17.32 -23.72
CA GLY A 198 -5.22 16.59 -24.77
C GLY A 198 -6.71 16.95 -24.88
N LYS A 199 -7.35 17.34 -23.77
CA LYS A 199 -8.74 17.85 -23.77
C LYS A 199 -8.89 19.06 -24.68
N TRP A 200 -7.95 20.00 -24.66
CA TRP A 200 -8.04 21.21 -25.47
C TRP A 200 -7.79 20.93 -26.95
N LEU A 201 -6.89 19.99 -27.25
CA LEU A 201 -6.67 19.49 -28.62
C LEU A 201 -7.94 18.83 -29.17
N TRP A 202 -8.59 17.96 -28.37
CA TRP A 202 -9.89 17.37 -28.71
C TRP A 202 -10.96 18.43 -28.96
N ARG A 203 -11.12 19.36 -28.01
CA ARG A 203 -12.14 20.41 -28.08
C ARG A 203 -11.92 21.34 -29.27
N PHE A 204 -10.69 21.62 -29.67
CA PHE A 204 -10.42 22.45 -30.84
C PHE A 204 -10.93 21.81 -32.14
N GLY A 205 -10.75 20.50 -32.28
CA GLY A 205 -11.23 19.76 -33.46
C GLY A 205 -12.76 19.63 -33.52
N VAL A 206 -13.43 19.55 -32.35
CA VAL A 206 -14.88 19.29 -32.22
C VAL A 206 -15.73 20.55 -32.06
N GLU A 207 -15.23 21.59 -31.37
CA GLU A 207 -16.00 22.79 -31.00
C GLU A 207 -15.83 23.94 -32.02
N GLU A 208 -16.12 23.69 -33.29
CA GLU A 208 -15.92 24.65 -34.39
C GLU A 208 -16.55 26.03 -34.15
N THR A 209 -17.77 26.07 -33.60
CA THR A 209 -18.56 27.30 -33.47
C THR A 209 -18.20 28.13 -32.24
N ARG A 210 -17.38 27.62 -31.32
CA ARG A 210 -17.07 28.31 -30.07
C ARG A 210 -16.10 29.47 -30.30
N LEU A 211 -16.34 30.60 -29.64
CA LEU A 211 -15.56 31.82 -29.79
C LEU A 211 -14.05 31.60 -29.57
N TRP A 212 -13.68 30.88 -28.50
CA TRP A 212 -12.28 30.61 -28.18
C TRP A 212 -11.55 29.86 -29.32
N ARG A 213 -12.23 28.89 -29.98
CA ARG A 213 -11.69 28.12 -31.10
C ARG A 213 -11.51 29.03 -32.31
N ARG A 214 -12.51 29.86 -32.64
CA ARG A 214 -12.44 30.84 -33.75
C ARG A 214 -11.29 31.83 -33.58
N VAL A 215 -11.09 32.35 -32.37
CA VAL A 215 -9.97 33.26 -32.07
C VAL A 215 -8.62 32.58 -32.30
N VAL A 216 -8.48 31.33 -31.85
CA VAL A 216 -7.26 30.54 -32.06
C VAL A 216 -7.03 30.26 -33.56
N ALA A 217 -8.07 29.86 -34.28
CA ALA A 217 -8.01 29.61 -35.71
C ALA A 217 -7.62 30.85 -36.52
N LEU A 218 -8.18 32.02 -36.20
CA LEU A 218 -7.82 33.28 -36.85
C LEU A 218 -6.37 33.68 -36.56
N LYS A 219 -5.90 33.48 -35.32
CA LYS A 219 -4.55 33.86 -34.91
C LYS A 219 -3.45 32.95 -35.47
N PHE A 220 -3.68 31.64 -35.51
CA PHE A 220 -2.65 30.65 -35.86
C PHE A 220 -2.88 30.00 -37.23
N GLY A 221 -4.07 30.12 -37.81
CA GLY A 221 -4.49 29.37 -38.99
C GLY A 221 -4.89 27.93 -38.67
N GLU A 222 -5.59 27.29 -39.60
CA GLU A 222 -6.03 25.89 -39.51
C GLU A 222 -5.23 25.00 -40.45
N GLU A 223 -4.96 23.77 -40.03
CA GLU A 223 -4.47 22.72 -40.93
C GLU A 223 -5.64 22.11 -41.71
N TRP A 224 -5.30 21.23 -42.67
CA TRP A 224 -6.28 20.55 -43.49
C TRP A 224 -7.34 19.86 -42.61
N GLY A 225 -8.61 20.01 -42.98
CA GLY A 225 -9.74 19.45 -42.24
C GLY A 225 -10.03 20.18 -40.91
N GLY A 226 -9.33 21.26 -40.55
CA GLY A 226 -9.66 22.11 -39.40
C GLY A 226 -9.58 21.42 -38.02
N TRP A 227 -9.00 20.22 -37.94
CA TRP A 227 -8.87 19.43 -36.71
C TRP A 227 -7.79 19.97 -35.76
N SER A 228 -6.78 20.62 -36.33
CA SER A 228 -5.65 21.23 -35.64
C SER A 228 -5.40 22.63 -36.18
N SER A 229 -4.90 23.51 -35.33
CA SER A 229 -4.33 24.79 -35.78
C SER A 229 -2.95 24.55 -36.42
N LYS A 230 -2.45 25.47 -37.23
CA LYS A 230 -1.03 25.43 -37.64
C LYS A 230 -0.12 25.70 -36.44
N LEU A 231 1.14 25.26 -36.54
CA LEU A 231 2.16 25.59 -35.55
C LEU A 231 2.61 27.06 -35.74
N GLY A 232 2.37 27.92 -34.75
CA GLY A 232 2.73 29.34 -34.83
C GLY A 232 4.24 29.57 -35.01
N ARG A 233 4.62 30.28 -36.09
CA ARG A 233 6.02 30.61 -36.49
C ARG A 233 6.52 31.98 -35.98
N GLY A 234 5.89 32.54 -34.94
CA GLY A 234 6.27 33.86 -34.41
C GLY A 234 7.47 33.84 -33.45
N VAL A 235 8.29 34.90 -33.50
CA VAL A 235 9.48 35.15 -32.67
C VAL A 235 9.13 35.66 -31.26
N HIS A 236 7.91 36.16 -31.06
CA HIS A 236 7.43 36.68 -29.78
C HIS A 236 6.21 35.93 -29.25
N GLY A 237 6.27 35.61 -27.95
CA GLY A 237 5.19 35.03 -27.16
C GLY A 237 5.24 33.50 -27.05
N CYS A 238 5.61 33.02 -25.87
CA CYS A 238 5.32 31.66 -25.39
C CYS A 238 3.80 31.55 -25.11
N GLY A 239 2.97 31.60 -26.16
CA GLY A 239 1.53 31.54 -26.00
C GLY A 239 1.07 30.18 -25.46
N LEU A 240 0.15 30.18 -24.49
CA LEU A 240 -0.46 28.98 -23.90
C LEU A 240 -0.90 27.95 -24.97
N TRP A 241 -1.61 28.41 -26.01
CA TRP A 241 -2.05 27.56 -27.11
C TRP A 241 -0.88 26.94 -27.90
N ARG A 242 0.22 27.69 -28.10
CA ARG A 242 1.41 27.20 -28.81
C ARG A 242 2.02 26.00 -28.09
N SER A 243 2.07 26.05 -26.76
CA SER A 243 2.56 24.94 -25.93
C SER A 243 1.62 23.73 -25.96
N ILE A 244 0.31 23.95 -25.93
CA ILE A 244 -0.70 22.88 -26.09
C ILE A 244 -0.58 22.21 -27.47
N ARG A 245 -0.49 23.00 -28.55
CA ARG A 245 -0.39 22.53 -29.93
C ARG A 245 0.85 21.66 -30.19
N LYS A 246 1.95 21.86 -29.46
CA LYS A 246 3.13 20.98 -29.54
C LYS A 246 2.80 19.51 -29.17
N GLY A 247 1.76 19.28 -28.36
CA GLY A 247 1.32 17.94 -27.99
C GLY A 247 0.53 17.19 -29.06
N TRP A 248 0.16 17.84 -30.17
CA TRP A 248 -0.69 17.26 -31.21
C TRP A 248 -0.11 15.99 -31.83
N GLU A 249 1.19 15.94 -32.14
CA GLU A 249 1.81 14.78 -32.80
C GLU A 249 1.74 13.49 -31.97
N VAL A 250 1.71 13.63 -30.64
CA VAL A 250 1.50 12.51 -29.73
C VAL A 250 0.01 12.20 -29.58
N PHE A 251 -0.83 13.23 -29.53
CA PHE A 251 -2.27 13.10 -29.38
C PHE A 251 -2.94 12.46 -30.61
N SER A 252 -2.57 12.88 -31.83
CA SER A 252 -3.15 12.43 -33.10
C SER A 252 -3.00 10.92 -33.34
N LYS A 253 -1.93 10.31 -32.81
CA LYS A 253 -1.70 8.85 -32.86
C LYS A 253 -2.70 8.03 -32.04
N HIS A 254 -3.45 8.66 -31.13
CA HIS A 254 -4.33 7.99 -30.17
C HIS A 254 -5.82 8.28 -30.40
N ILE A 255 -6.15 9.09 -31.42
CA ILE A 255 -7.51 9.41 -31.84
C ILE A 255 -7.92 8.58 -33.06
N ARG A 256 -9.21 8.33 -33.19
CA ARG A 256 -9.83 7.72 -34.39
C ARG A 256 -10.92 8.66 -34.86
N PHE A 257 -11.08 8.77 -36.17
CA PHE A 257 -12.10 9.62 -36.78
C PHE A 257 -13.34 8.78 -37.06
N GLU A 258 -14.48 9.18 -36.51
CA GLU A 258 -15.78 8.67 -36.97
C GLU A 258 -16.23 9.53 -38.15
N VAL A 259 -16.39 8.91 -39.33
CA VAL A 259 -16.74 9.66 -40.54
C VAL A 259 -18.20 10.10 -40.49
N GLY A 260 -18.40 11.40 -40.36
CA GLY A 260 -19.68 12.08 -40.59
C GLY A 260 -19.84 12.45 -42.07
N VAL A 261 -19.77 13.76 -42.37
CA VAL A 261 -19.79 14.25 -43.77
C VAL A 261 -18.56 13.80 -44.54
N GLY A 262 -17.42 13.61 -43.86
CA GLY A 262 -16.19 13.08 -44.46
C GLY A 262 -15.41 14.12 -45.27
N ASP A 263 -15.86 15.37 -45.29
CA ASP A 263 -15.23 16.53 -45.90
C ASP A 263 -13.95 16.94 -45.15
N ARG A 264 -13.94 16.72 -43.84
CA ARG A 264 -12.81 17.00 -42.95
C ARG A 264 -11.86 15.81 -42.77
N VAL A 265 -12.15 14.62 -43.27
CA VAL A 265 -11.35 13.39 -43.01
C VAL A 265 -10.64 12.95 -44.28
N LYS A 266 -9.31 12.75 -44.23
CA LYS A 266 -8.54 12.25 -45.37
C LYS A 266 -8.81 10.76 -45.57
N LEU A 267 -9.06 10.36 -46.81
CA LEU A 267 -9.32 8.97 -47.16
C LEU A 267 -8.16 8.05 -46.75
N TRP A 268 -6.92 8.46 -47.03
CA TRP A 268 -5.75 7.58 -46.98
C TRP A 268 -4.97 7.63 -45.67
N THR A 269 -4.78 8.82 -45.10
CA THR A 269 -3.86 9.04 -43.98
C THR A 269 -4.54 9.03 -42.62
N ASP A 270 -5.83 9.36 -42.56
CA ASP A 270 -6.56 9.41 -41.29
C ASP A 270 -7.06 8.00 -40.92
N GLN A 271 -6.98 7.67 -39.62
CA GLN A 271 -7.54 6.42 -39.12
C GLN A 271 -9.04 6.58 -38.89
N TRP A 272 -9.82 6.24 -39.92
CA TRP A 272 -11.29 6.31 -39.87
C TRP A 272 -11.98 4.97 -40.18
N CYS A 273 -11.27 4.03 -40.81
CA CYS A 273 -11.74 2.69 -41.12
C CYS A 273 -10.70 1.66 -40.64
N GLY A 274 -11.09 0.79 -39.70
CA GLY A 274 -10.20 -0.23 -39.14
C GLY A 274 -9.15 0.26 -38.12
N ASP A 275 -8.15 -0.58 -37.88
CA ASP A 275 -7.13 -0.35 -36.85
C ASP A 275 -5.88 0.41 -37.34
N SER A 276 -5.76 0.68 -38.64
CA SER A 276 -4.66 1.44 -39.26
C SER A 276 -5.17 2.30 -40.43
N PRO A 277 -4.49 3.42 -40.75
CA PRO A 277 -4.75 4.19 -41.96
C PRO A 277 -4.70 3.35 -43.25
N LEU A 278 -5.57 3.66 -44.22
CA LEU A 278 -5.71 2.87 -45.45
C LEU A 278 -4.42 2.80 -46.28
N HIS A 279 -3.59 3.84 -46.28
CA HIS A 279 -2.32 3.79 -47.03
C HIS A 279 -1.32 2.78 -46.48
N LEU A 280 -1.39 2.44 -45.18
CA LEU A 280 -0.55 1.40 -44.57
C LEU A 280 -1.12 0.01 -44.85
N SER A 281 -2.45 -0.13 -44.82
CA SER A 281 -3.12 -1.39 -45.12
C SER A 281 -3.10 -1.75 -46.62
N PHE A 282 -3.08 -0.73 -47.50
CA PHE A 282 -3.14 -0.87 -48.95
C PHE A 282 -2.12 0.01 -49.68
N PRO A 283 -0.80 -0.23 -49.49
CA PRO A 283 0.26 0.63 -50.02
C PRO A 283 0.30 0.68 -51.55
N VAL A 284 -0.03 -0.44 -52.22
CA VAL A 284 -0.08 -0.51 -53.69
C VAL A 284 -1.20 0.38 -54.25
N VAL A 285 -2.40 0.30 -53.66
CA VAL A 285 -3.56 1.10 -54.08
C VAL A 285 -3.31 2.59 -53.81
N TYR A 286 -2.67 2.91 -52.67
CA TYR A 286 -2.26 4.28 -52.37
C TYR A 286 -1.23 4.83 -53.38
N GLY A 287 -0.30 3.98 -53.83
CA GLY A 287 0.72 4.33 -54.82
C GLY A 287 0.12 4.81 -56.14
N ILE A 288 -0.97 4.18 -56.59
CA ILE A 288 -1.67 4.50 -57.85
C ILE A 288 -2.83 5.50 -57.69
N ALA A 289 -3.12 5.95 -56.47
CA ALA A 289 -4.25 6.86 -56.21
C ALA A 289 -4.03 8.24 -56.84
N SER A 290 -4.97 8.69 -57.68
CA SER A 290 -4.88 10.00 -58.36
C SER A 290 -4.88 11.19 -57.40
N ASN A 291 -5.55 11.07 -56.25
CA ASN A 291 -5.50 12.08 -55.19
C ASN A 291 -5.25 11.41 -53.83
N ARG A 292 -4.01 11.52 -53.36
CA ARG A 292 -3.56 10.97 -52.07
C ARG A 292 -4.03 11.78 -50.87
N GLU A 293 -4.53 13.00 -51.09
CA GLU A 293 -5.08 13.89 -50.06
C GLU A 293 -6.60 14.05 -50.16
N ALA A 294 -7.28 13.18 -50.91
CA ALA A 294 -8.72 13.23 -51.07
C ALA A 294 -9.44 13.10 -49.73
N SER A 295 -10.56 13.82 -49.58
CA SER A 295 -11.45 13.65 -48.45
C SER A 295 -12.33 12.39 -48.66
N VAL A 296 -12.82 11.83 -47.56
CA VAL A 296 -13.77 10.71 -47.62
C VAL A 296 -15.06 11.15 -48.34
N ALA A 297 -15.51 12.40 -48.15
CA ALA A 297 -16.67 12.94 -48.85
C ALA A 297 -16.52 12.91 -50.37
N SER A 298 -15.43 13.51 -50.89
CA SER A 298 -15.23 13.64 -52.34
C SER A 298 -15.00 12.28 -53.02
N SER A 299 -14.47 11.32 -52.27
CA SER A 299 -14.25 9.96 -52.74
C SER A 299 -15.55 9.14 -52.79
N LEU A 300 -16.50 9.41 -51.88
CA LEU A 300 -17.79 8.73 -51.80
C LEU A 300 -18.88 9.38 -52.68
N GLU A 301 -18.83 10.68 -52.96
CA GLU A 301 -19.76 11.36 -53.87
C GLU A 301 -19.73 10.77 -55.28
N ARG A 302 -18.58 10.24 -55.73
CA ARG A 302 -18.44 9.49 -56.99
C ARG A 302 -19.25 8.20 -57.06
N LEU A 303 -19.75 7.67 -55.94
CA LEU A 303 -20.51 6.42 -55.87
C LEU A 303 -22.03 6.62 -55.85
N GLY A 304 -22.54 7.85 -56.03
CA GLY A 304 -23.97 8.12 -56.29
C GLY A 304 -24.92 7.96 -55.09
N THR A 305 -24.44 7.55 -53.92
CA THR A 305 -25.28 7.39 -52.73
C THR A 305 -25.37 8.70 -51.95
N LYS A 306 -26.54 9.37 -51.94
CA LYS A 306 -26.83 10.48 -51.01
C LYS A 306 -26.89 9.94 -49.58
N PRO A 307 -25.98 10.32 -48.67
CA PRO A 307 -25.95 9.72 -47.35
C PRO A 307 -26.83 10.52 -46.37
N ARG A 308 -27.82 9.85 -45.78
CA ARG A 308 -28.55 10.32 -44.59
C ARG A 308 -27.61 10.13 -43.38
N ARG A 309 -26.88 11.18 -43.01
CA ARG A 309 -25.84 11.13 -41.96
C ARG A 309 -26.42 11.55 -40.61
N SER A 310 -26.69 10.58 -39.75
CA SER A 310 -26.99 10.80 -38.32
C SER A 310 -25.78 10.46 -37.46
N TRP A 311 -25.50 11.33 -36.49
CA TRP A 311 -24.20 11.49 -35.83
C TRP A 311 -24.08 10.76 -34.49
N LYS A 312 -22.84 10.41 -34.13
CA LYS A 312 -22.40 10.36 -32.73
C LYS A 312 -21.21 11.31 -32.56
N LYS A 313 -21.25 12.20 -31.57
CA LYS A 313 -20.06 12.94 -31.15
C LYS A 313 -19.20 11.97 -30.34
N GLY A 314 -17.97 11.73 -30.78
CA GLY A 314 -17.02 10.92 -30.02
C GLY A 314 -16.84 11.46 -28.58
N VAL A 315 -16.47 10.58 -27.66
CA VAL A 315 -16.25 10.94 -26.24
C VAL A 315 -14.76 10.90 -25.94
N PHE A 316 -14.20 12.04 -25.51
CA PHE A 316 -12.84 12.09 -24.98
C PHE A 316 -12.84 11.89 -23.47
N ASP A 317 -12.08 10.88 -23.03
CA ASP A 317 -11.82 10.62 -21.61
C ASP A 317 -10.32 10.78 -21.30
N ILE A 318 -10.02 11.69 -20.37
CA ILE A 318 -8.66 11.96 -19.89
C ILE A 318 -8.04 10.69 -19.30
N ARG A 319 -8.82 9.87 -18.59
CA ARG A 319 -8.31 8.66 -17.95
C ARG A 319 -7.88 7.62 -18.99
N SER A 320 -8.69 7.40 -20.03
CA SER A 320 -8.33 6.56 -21.17
C SER A 320 -7.05 7.03 -21.86
N PHE A 321 -6.95 8.34 -22.18
CA PHE A 321 -5.75 8.87 -22.83
C PHE A 321 -4.50 8.80 -21.96
N TYR A 322 -4.61 9.13 -20.66
CA TYR A 322 -3.52 8.95 -19.69
C TYR A 322 -3.03 7.49 -19.62
N ASN A 323 -3.96 6.53 -19.64
CA ASN A 323 -3.61 5.11 -19.63
C ASN A 323 -2.89 4.65 -20.91
N LYS A 324 -3.16 5.27 -22.06
CA LYS A 324 -2.41 5.03 -23.30
C LYS A 324 -1.01 5.65 -23.25
N LEU A 325 -0.90 6.89 -22.74
CA LEU A 325 0.38 7.62 -22.66
C LEU A 325 1.41 6.98 -21.72
N ARG A 326 0.96 6.33 -20.65
CA ARG A 326 1.86 5.73 -19.66
C ARG A 326 2.53 4.42 -20.12
N SER A 327 2.21 3.92 -21.33
CA SER A 327 2.75 2.71 -21.98
C SER A 327 3.57 1.80 -21.07
N SER A 328 2.90 1.10 -20.16
CA SER A 328 3.54 0.10 -19.31
C SER A 328 3.49 -1.23 -20.04
N LEU A 329 4.64 -1.90 -20.17
CA LEU A 329 4.64 -3.33 -20.50
C LEU A 329 3.66 -4.05 -19.56
N PRO A 330 2.86 -4.99 -20.07
CA PRO A 330 1.95 -5.77 -19.23
C PRO A 330 2.79 -6.64 -18.29
N ILE A 331 3.07 -6.12 -17.09
CA ILE A 331 3.63 -6.89 -15.99
C ILE A 331 2.45 -7.52 -15.27
N THR A 332 2.45 -8.84 -15.17
CA THR A 332 1.52 -9.57 -14.31
C THR A 332 1.96 -9.41 -12.86
N PHE A 333 1.09 -8.86 -12.01
CA PHE A 333 1.38 -8.64 -10.59
C PHE A 333 0.16 -9.05 -9.73
N PRO A 334 0.35 -9.67 -8.54
CA PRO A 334 -0.73 -10.18 -7.70
C PRO A 334 -1.48 -9.08 -6.91
N TRP A 335 -1.84 -7.98 -7.59
CA TRP A 335 -2.41 -6.78 -6.98
C TRP A 335 -3.75 -7.00 -6.28
N LYS A 336 -4.54 -7.98 -6.74
CA LYS A 336 -5.84 -8.31 -6.11
C LYS A 336 -5.59 -8.97 -4.74
N GLY A 337 -4.68 -9.93 -4.68
CA GLY A 337 -4.22 -10.58 -3.45
C GLY A 337 -3.75 -9.59 -2.39
N ILE A 338 -3.09 -8.52 -2.82
CA ILE A 338 -2.53 -7.52 -1.91
C ILE A 338 -3.56 -6.47 -1.51
N TRP A 339 -4.22 -5.83 -2.47
CA TRP A 339 -5.03 -4.62 -2.20
C TRP A 339 -6.51 -4.90 -1.98
N LYS A 340 -7.00 -6.10 -2.31
CA LYS A 340 -8.41 -6.50 -2.09
C LYS A 340 -8.57 -7.53 -0.98
N ALA A 341 -7.49 -8.14 -0.50
CA ALA A 341 -7.50 -8.84 0.78
C ALA A 341 -7.88 -7.82 1.86
N LYS A 342 -8.87 -8.16 2.68
CA LYS A 342 -9.42 -7.30 3.73
C LYS A 342 -8.43 -7.23 4.90
N ALA A 343 -7.25 -6.67 4.64
CA ALA A 343 -6.14 -6.56 5.58
C ALA A 343 -5.87 -5.08 5.91
N PRO A 344 -5.22 -4.79 7.04
CA PRO A 344 -4.73 -3.46 7.33
C PRO A 344 -3.82 -2.92 6.21
N THR A 345 -3.88 -1.61 5.99
CA THR A 345 -3.20 -0.95 4.87
C THR A 345 -1.68 -0.98 5.01
N HIS A 346 -1.14 -0.93 6.24
CA HIS A 346 0.29 -1.09 6.51
C HIS A 346 0.77 -2.50 6.15
N ALA A 347 0.00 -3.55 6.47
CA ALA A 347 0.32 -4.92 6.12
C ALA A 347 0.22 -5.13 4.59
N SER A 348 -0.79 -4.55 3.96
CA SER A 348 -0.93 -4.58 2.49
C SER A 348 0.25 -3.89 1.80
N PHE A 349 0.70 -2.74 2.32
CA PHE A 349 1.87 -2.03 1.82
C PHE A 349 3.16 -2.83 2.01
N PHE A 350 3.33 -3.46 3.18
CA PHE A 350 4.44 -4.37 3.45
C PHE A 350 4.47 -5.53 2.46
N VAL A 351 3.36 -6.23 2.26
CA VAL A 351 3.30 -7.36 1.32
C VAL A 351 3.48 -6.89 -0.12
N TRP A 352 3.04 -5.69 -0.47
CA TRP A 352 3.36 -5.08 -1.76
C TRP A 352 4.88 -4.89 -1.95
N THR A 353 5.60 -4.40 -0.94
CA THR A 353 7.07 -4.30 -0.99
C THR A 353 7.76 -5.67 -1.00
N ALA A 354 7.20 -6.66 -0.30
CA ALA A 354 7.72 -8.02 -0.26
C ALA A 354 7.55 -8.74 -1.61
N ALA A 355 6.42 -8.55 -2.29
CA ALA A 355 6.19 -9.07 -3.63
C ALA A 355 7.12 -8.48 -4.70
N TRP A 356 7.75 -7.33 -4.40
CA TRP A 356 8.82 -6.75 -5.23
C TRP A 356 10.23 -7.16 -4.79
N GLU A 357 10.35 -7.95 -3.71
CA GLU A 357 11.62 -8.32 -3.07
C GLU A 357 12.44 -7.08 -2.71
N LYS A 358 11.79 -6.11 -2.05
CA LYS A 358 12.37 -4.83 -1.61
C LYS A 358 12.17 -4.55 -0.13
N ILE A 359 11.80 -5.55 0.66
CA ILE A 359 11.84 -5.43 2.12
C ILE A 359 13.28 -5.42 2.62
N LEU A 360 13.53 -4.91 3.82
CA LEU A 360 14.87 -4.72 4.38
C LEU A 360 15.43 -6.01 4.97
N THR A 361 15.61 -7.02 4.12
CA THR A 361 16.33 -8.26 4.44
C THR A 361 17.83 -8.09 4.26
N GLY A 362 18.62 -8.99 4.85
CA GLY A 362 20.07 -8.96 4.81
C GLY A 362 20.67 -8.78 3.41
N ASP A 363 20.18 -9.53 2.42
CA ASP A 363 20.58 -9.39 1.01
C ASP A 363 20.37 -7.98 0.43
N ILE A 364 19.24 -7.34 0.72
CA ILE A 364 18.93 -5.99 0.27
C ILE A 364 19.76 -4.93 0.99
N LEU A 365 20.04 -5.14 2.28
CA LEU A 365 20.91 -4.26 3.07
C LEU A 365 22.37 -4.35 2.58
N TRP A 366 22.85 -5.57 2.31
CA TRP A 366 24.15 -5.82 1.71
C TRP A 366 24.31 -5.13 0.36
N CYS A 367 23.34 -5.30 -0.55
CA CYS A 367 23.34 -4.60 -1.84
C CYS A 367 23.30 -3.06 -1.73
N ARG A 368 22.96 -2.53 -0.57
CA ARG A 368 22.94 -1.08 -0.28
C ARG A 368 24.21 -0.59 0.42
N GLY A 369 25.21 -1.45 0.60
CA GLY A 369 26.49 -1.12 1.22
C GLY A 369 26.47 -1.11 2.74
N PHE A 370 25.48 -1.75 3.37
CA PHE A 370 25.49 -1.98 4.82
C PHE A 370 26.13 -3.33 5.11
N ASP A 371 27.05 -3.37 6.08
CA ASP A 371 27.59 -4.62 6.60
C ASP A 371 26.46 -5.40 7.29
N PHE A 372 26.14 -6.59 6.81
CA PHE A 372 25.08 -7.41 7.38
C PHE A 372 25.54 -8.87 7.43
N VAL A 373 25.05 -9.60 8.43
CA VAL A 373 25.43 -11.00 8.61
C VAL A 373 24.55 -11.88 7.73
N ASP A 374 25.17 -12.71 6.90
CA ASP A 374 24.51 -13.47 5.83
C ASP A 374 23.56 -14.60 6.29
N TRP A 375 23.13 -14.66 7.55
CA TRP A 375 22.20 -15.68 8.03
C TRP A 375 20.85 -15.09 8.45
N CYS A 376 19.78 -15.82 8.16
CA CYS A 376 18.41 -15.45 8.47
C CYS A 376 18.17 -15.48 9.98
N ILE A 377 17.70 -14.36 10.53
CA ILE A 377 17.54 -14.20 11.98
C ILE A 377 16.52 -15.16 12.61
N LEU A 378 15.60 -15.74 11.81
CA LEU A 378 14.62 -16.72 12.30
C LEU A 378 15.18 -18.13 12.41
N CYS A 379 15.79 -18.67 11.35
CA CYS A 379 16.27 -20.06 11.33
C CYS A 379 17.74 -20.20 11.72
N ARG A 380 18.54 -19.14 11.56
CA ARG A 380 20.00 -19.12 11.79
C ARG A 380 20.81 -20.10 10.94
N CYS A 381 20.23 -20.64 9.85
CA CYS A 381 20.87 -21.68 9.04
C CYS A 381 21.13 -21.28 7.57
N ASN A 382 20.39 -20.33 7.01
CA ASN A 382 20.41 -20.01 5.58
C ASN A 382 20.52 -18.49 5.34
N GLY A 383 20.87 -18.11 4.11
CA GLY A 383 20.86 -16.73 3.62
C GLY A 383 19.53 -16.00 3.83
N GLU A 384 19.57 -14.75 4.30
CA GLU A 384 18.36 -13.94 4.47
C GLU A 384 17.96 -13.25 3.16
N SER A 385 16.85 -13.70 2.57
CA SER A 385 16.16 -13.02 1.47
C SER A 385 14.67 -12.89 1.78
N ALA A 386 13.96 -12.01 1.08
CA ALA A 386 12.52 -11.84 1.28
C ALA A 386 11.73 -13.14 1.10
N ASN A 387 12.09 -13.94 0.09
CA ASN A 387 11.44 -15.22 -0.19
C ASN A 387 11.81 -16.29 0.85
N HIS A 388 13.08 -16.36 1.27
CA HIS A 388 13.47 -17.26 2.35
C HIS A 388 12.73 -16.90 3.64
N LEU A 389 12.84 -15.64 4.07
CA LEU A 389 12.24 -15.15 5.32
C LEU A 389 10.74 -15.44 5.41
N LEU A 390 9.99 -15.16 4.34
CA LEU A 390 8.52 -15.19 4.38
C LEU A 390 7.90 -16.54 3.96
N LEU A 391 8.63 -17.39 3.24
CA LEU A 391 8.11 -18.66 2.71
C LEU A 391 8.94 -19.86 3.15
N HIS A 392 10.25 -19.84 2.88
CA HIS A 392 11.09 -21.05 2.93
C HIS A 392 11.88 -21.26 4.22
N CYS A 393 11.86 -20.28 5.14
CA CYS A 393 12.44 -20.41 6.47
C CYS A 393 11.68 -21.47 7.26
N ASP A 394 12.37 -22.34 8.01
CA ASP A 394 11.72 -23.42 8.78
C ASP A 394 10.65 -22.90 9.74
N LYS A 395 10.90 -21.75 10.37
CA LYS A 395 9.94 -21.07 11.24
C LYS A 395 8.74 -20.50 10.46
N ALA A 396 8.98 -19.96 9.27
CA ALA A 396 7.89 -19.51 8.39
C ALA A 396 7.05 -20.70 7.90
N TYR A 397 7.71 -21.79 7.49
CA TYR A 397 7.08 -23.02 7.04
C TYR A 397 6.20 -23.63 8.12
N LEU A 398 6.65 -23.64 9.38
CA LEU A 398 5.84 -24.08 10.51
C LEU A 398 4.51 -23.33 10.58
N LEU A 399 4.55 -22.00 10.49
CA LEU A 399 3.34 -21.17 10.53
C LEU A 399 2.45 -21.38 9.28
N TRP A 400 3.05 -21.50 8.10
CA TRP A 400 2.32 -21.85 6.88
C TRP A 400 1.63 -23.20 6.98
N SER A 401 2.30 -24.20 7.57
CA SER A 401 1.73 -25.54 7.77
C SER A 401 0.48 -25.51 8.65
N MET A 402 0.45 -24.63 9.65
CA MET A 402 -0.73 -24.41 10.49
C MET A 402 -1.89 -23.81 9.69
N VAL A 403 -1.62 -22.84 8.80
CA VAL A 403 -2.63 -22.32 7.86
C VAL A 403 -3.17 -23.45 6.98
N PHE A 404 -2.30 -24.24 6.36
CA PHE A 404 -2.72 -25.31 5.45
C PHE A 404 -3.58 -26.36 6.16
N ARG A 405 -3.18 -26.77 7.37
CA ARG A 405 -3.96 -27.69 8.22
C ARG A 405 -5.31 -27.10 8.62
N SER A 406 -5.36 -25.81 8.96
CA SER A 406 -6.60 -25.12 9.37
C SER A 406 -7.63 -25.05 8.24
N PHE A 407 -7.17 -24.99 6.99
CA PHE A 407 -8.03 -25.01 5.80
C PHE A 407 -8.18 -26.40 5.17
N GLY A 408 -7.55 -27.44 5.75
CA GLY A 408 -7.66 -28.82 5.25
C GLY A 408 -7.04 -29.04 3.87
N ILE A 409 -5.96 -28.31 3.53
CA ILE A 409 -5.32 -28.36 2.21
C ILE A 409 -3.88 -28.87 2.29
N SER A 410 -3.43 -29.48 1.19
CA SER A 410 -2.02 -29.70 0.90
C SER A 410 -1.56 -28.65 -0.09
N TRP A 411 -0.52 -27.89 0.26
CA TRP A 411 -0.02 -26.77 -0.54
C TRP A 411 1.50 -26.84 -0.67
N VAL A 412 1.99 -26.60 -1.89
CA VAL A 412 3.43 -26.47 -2.17
C VAL A 412 3.77 -24.99 -2.26
N LEU A 413 4.65 -24.53 -1.38
CA LEU A 413 5.09 -23.13 -1.38
C LEU A 413 5.90 -22.83 -2.66
N PRO A 414 5.51 -21.83 -3.46
CA PRO A 414 6.24 -21.47 -4.66
C PRO A 414 7.51 -20.69 -4.31
N ARG A 415 8.38 -20.50 -5.32
CA ARG A 415 9.69 -19.87 -5.14
C ARG A 415 9.63 -18.43 -4.61
N SER A 416 8.58 -17.68 -4.94
CA SER A 416 8.50 -16.25 -4.65
C SER A 416 7.21 -15.83 -3.96
N VAL A 417 7.28 -14.74 -3.19
CA VAL A 417 6.10 -14.11 -2.55
C VAL A 417 5.06 -13.71 -3.61
N ALA A 418 5.51 -13.22 -4.77
CA ALA A 418 4.60 -12.83 -5.84
C ALA A 418 3.82 -14.04 -6.39
N ASP A 419 4.50 -15.15 -6.65
CA ASP A 419 3.89 -16.39 -7.15
C ASP A 419 2.92 -16.98 -6.11
N MET A 420 3.27 -16.91 -4.83
CA MET A 420 2.42 -17.35 -3.72
C MET A 420 1.10 -16.57 -3.73
N LEU A 421 1.15 -15.24 -3.76
CA LEU A 421 -0.04 -14.39 -3.77
C LEU A 421 -0.88 -14.58 -5.04
N PHE A 422 -0.26 -14.91 -6.17
CA PHE A 422 -0.95 -15.16 -7.42
C PHE A 422 -1.75 -16.47 -7.37
N GLY A 423 -1.13 -17.56 -6.90
CA GLY A 423 -1.78 -18.85 -6.72
C GLY A 423 -2.84 -18.83 -5.61
N TRP A 424 -2.63 -18.04 -4.56
CA TRP A 424 -3.52 -18.01 -3.40
C TRP A 424 -4.86 -17.33 -3.65
N TRP A 425 -4.87 -16.25 -4.42
CA TRP A 425 -6.02 -15.35 -4.49
C TRP A 425 -7.30 -16.04 -5.01
N ASN A 426 -8.33 -16.09 -4.16
CA ASN A 426 -9.62 -16.73 -4.44
C ASN A 426 -9.53 -18.20 -4.87
N TRP A 427 -8.55 -18.95 -4.36
CA TRP A 427 -8.42 -20.39 -4.63
C TRP A 427 -9.72 -21.16 -4.35
N PHE A 428 -10.40 -20.87 -3.23
CA PHE A 428 -11.68 -21.49 -2.86
C PHE A 428 -12.92 -20.86 -3.55
N GLY A 429 -12.72 -19.89 -4.45
CA GLY A 429 -13.80 -19.13 -5.08
C GLY A 429 -14.13 -17.81 -4.35
N LYS A 430 -14.83 -16.90 -5.03
CA LYS A 430 -15.03 -15.50 -4.60
C LYS A 430 -15.88 -15.34 -3.32
N HIS A 431 -16.75 -16.30 -3.00
CA HIS A 431 -17.75 -16.19 -1.95
C HIS A 431 -17.33 -16.79 -0.59
N SER A 432 -16.29 -17.62 -0.58
CA SER A 432 -15.80 -18.36 0.61
C SER A 432 -14.38 -17.96 1.02
N SER A 433 -13.70 -17.12 0.23
CA SER A 433 -12.26 -16.84 0.41
C SER A 433 -11.94 -15.62 1.29
N GLY A 434 -12.85 -15.16 2.14
CA GLY A 434 -12.63 -13.97 2.98
C GLY A 434 -11.40 -14.09 3.88
N VAL A 435 -11.47 -14.97 4.88
CA VAL A 435 -10.37 -15.26 5.82
C VAL A 435 -9.18 -15.90 5.09
N TRP A 436 -9.46 -16.74 4.08
CA TRP A 436 -8.44 -17.33 3.23
C TRP A 436 -7.52 -16.26 2.61
N ASN A 437 -8.08 -15.28 1.90
CA ASN A 437 -7.29 -14.22 1.26
C ASN A 437 -6.57 -13.30 2.26
N LEU A 438 -7.06 -13.24 3.51
CA LEU A 438 -6.46 -12.46 4.59
C LEU A 438 -5.22 -13.15 5.18
N ALA A 439 -5.23 -14.49 5.24
CA ALA A 439 -4.23 -15.28 5.94
C ALA A 439 -2.77 -15.01 5.48
N PRO A 440 -2.43 -14.94 4.16
CA PRO A 440 -1.07 -14.62 3.74
C PRO A 440 -0.57 -13.28 4.23
N LEU A 441 -1.42 -12.24 4.16
CA LEU A 441 -1.03 -10.89 4.55
C LEU A 441 -0.81 -10.80 6.05
N CYS A 442 -1.66 -11.48 6.83
CA CYS A 442 -1.52 -11.56 8.28
C CYS A 442 -0.25 -12.33 8.66
N LEU A 443 -0.06 -13.51 8.08
CA LEU A 443 1.07 -14.37 8.39
C LEU A 443 2.41 -13.71 8.04
N MET A 444 2.56 -13.20 6.81
CA MET A 444 3.79 -12.53 6.39
C MET A 444 4.09 -11.31 7.25
N TRP A 445 3.05 -10.58 7.69
CA TRP A 445 3.22 -9.47 8.62
C TRP A 445 3.67 -9.95 10.01
N CYS A 446 3.08 -11.01 10.55
CA CYS A 446 3.52 -11.60 11.83
C CYS A 446 4.97 -12.08 11.78
N ILE A 447 5.37 -12.74 10.68
CA ILE A 447 6.77 -13.16 10.45
C ILE A 447 7.68 -11.94 10.41
N TRP A 448 7.32 -10.89 9.67
CA TRP A 448 8.09 -9.65 9.62
C TRP A 448 8.21 -8.95 10.97
N ARG A 449 7.13 -8.98 11.76
CA ARG A 449 7.13 -8.47 13.13
C ARG A 449 8.09 -9.25 14.02
N GLU A 450 8.07 -10.58 13.94
CA GLU A 450 9.01 -11.41 14.68
C GLU A 450 10.45 -11.17 14.23
N HIS A 451 10.72 -11.16 12.92
CA HIS A 451 12.02 -10.81 12.35
C HIS A 451 12.58 -9.53 12.99
N ASN A 452 11.76 -8.48 13.01
CA ASN A 452 12.17 -7.20 13.58
C ASN A 452 12.34 -7.29 15.11
N TRP A 453 11.47 -8.00 15.82
CA TRP A 453 11.63 -8.25 17.25
C TRP A 453 13.00 -8.87 17.56
N ARG A 454 13.37 -9.96 16.89
CA ARG A 454 14.68 -10.60 17.08
C ARG A 454 15.84 -9.69 16.70
N THR A 455 15.66 -8.97 15.60
CA THR A 455 16.65 -8.04 15.03
C THR A 455 16.99 -6.87 15.97
N PHE A 456 16.03 -6.38 16.76
CA PHE A 456 16.17 -5.19 17.60
C PHE A 456 16.13 -5.45 19.10
N GLU A 457 15.46 -6.50 19.56
CA GLU A 457 15.28 -6.81 20.98
C GLU A 457 16.10 -8.02 21.42
N ASP A 458 16.69 -8.78 20.50
CA ASP A 458 17.32 -10.09 20.76
C ASP A 458 16.42 -11.03 21.57
N ARG A 459 15.10 -10.89 21.36
CA ARG A 459 14.05 -11.68 22.01
C ARG A 459 13.37 -12.56 20.98
N ASP A 460 13.46 -13.87 21.21
CA ASP A 460 12.89 -14.89 20.34
C ASP A 460 11.63 -15.47 20.98
N LYS A 461 10.51 -15.49 20.25
CA LYS A 461 9.34 -16.26 20.67
C LYS A 461 9.54 -17.74 20.41
N SER A 462 9.00 -18.58 21.30
CA SER A 462 8.87 -20.01 21.04
C SER A 462 7.88 -20.26 19.91
N ASP A 463 7.91 -21.48 19.37
CA ASP A 463 7.03 -21.87 18.26
C ASP A 463 5.54 -21.76 18.65
N ASP A 464 5.18 -22.16 19.86
CA ASP A 464 3.83 -22.03 20.39
C ASP A 464 3.40 -20.57 20.56
N GLN A 465 4.30 -19.70 21.02
CA GLN A 465 4.04 -18.27 21.16
C GLN A 465 3.84 -17.59 19.79
N LEU A 466 4.58 -18.02 18.76
CA LEU A 466 4.41 -17.53 17.39
C LEU A 466 3.07 -17.96 16.80
N LEU A 467 2.69 -19.23 17.00
CA LEU A 467 1.40 -19.76 16.57
C LEU A 467 0.25 -19.03 17.25
N ALA A 468 0.34 -18.80 18.57
CA ALA A 468 -0.66 -18.04 19.32
C ALA A 468 -0.75 -16.59 18.82
N TYR A 469 0.38 -15.92 18.62
CA TYR A 469 0.44 -14.54 18.12
C TYR A 469 -0.20 -14.39 16.72
N PHE A 470 0.14 -15.31 15.80
CA PHE A 470 -0.46 -15.34 14.47
C PHE A 470 -1.98 -15.60 14.53
N SER A 471 -2.39 -16.61 15.30
CA SER A 471 -3.82 -16.98 15.44
C SER A 471 -4.65 -15.82 15.99
N GLY A 472 -4.14 -15.14 17.03
CA GLY A 472 -4.77 -13.95 17.60
C GLY A 472 -4.86 -12.81 16.58
N SER A 473 -3.77 -12.53 15.87
CA SER A 473 -3.74 -11.47 14.86
C SER A 473 -4.71 -11.74 13.69
N LEU A 474 -4.77 -12.99 13.22
CA LEU A 474 -5.69 -13.38 12.14
C LEU A 474 -7.14 -13.27 12.58
N PHE A 475 -7.43 -13.67 13.83
CA PHE A 475 -8.74 -13.53 14.43
C PHE A 475 -9.15 -12.06 14.53
N ASP A 476 -8.30 -11.19 15.07
CA ASP A 476 -8.57 -9.77 15.23
C ASP A 476 -8.81 -9.08 13.88
N TRP A 477 -8.02 -9.40 12.86
CA TRP A 477 -8.18 -8.83 11.53
C TRP A 477 -9.46 -9.33 10.86
N SER A 478 -9.76 -10.63 11.00
CA SER A 478 -11.00 -11.23 10.51
C SER A 478 -12.22 -10.56 11.14
N ARG A 479 -12.19 -10.33 12.46
CA ARG A 479 -13.22 -9.62 13.21
C ARG A 479 -13.39 -8.18 12.71
N ALA A 480 -12.30 -7.42 12.61
CA ALA A 480 -12.34 -6.02 12.20
C ALA A 480 -13.00 -5.82 10.81
N TRP A 481 -12.93 -6.83 9.95
CA TRP A 481 -13.54 -6.82 8.62
C TRP A 481 -14.87 -7.59 8.52
N GLY A 482 -15.43 -8.05 9.64
CA GLY A 482 -16.72 -8.73 9.70
C GLY A 482 -16.73 -10.10 9.01
N LEU A 483 -15.58 -10.78 8.96
CA LEU A 483 -15.44 -12.11 8.34
C LEU A 483 -15.80 -13.25 9.31
N THR A 484 -16.05 -12.95 10.58
CA THR A 484 -16.52 -13.91 11.59
C THR A 484 -17.98 -14.29 11.32
N SER A 485 -18.29 -15.59 11.37
CA SER A 485 -19.64 -16.07 11.07
C SER A 485 -20.60 -15.88 12.25
N LYS A 486 -21.91 -15.74 11.97
CA LYS A 486 -22.95 -15.80 13.01
C LYS A 486 -22.89 -17.10 13.84
N LEU A 487 -22.38 -18.18 13.24
CA LEU A 487 -22.19 -19.47 13.90
C LEU A 487 -21.06 -19.42 14.95
N TYR A 488 -20.00 -18.66 14.67
CA TYR A 488 -18.93 -18.38 15.63
C TYR A 488 -19.48 -17.61 16.84
N THR A 489 -20.22 -16.53 16.62
CA THR A 489 -20.83 -15.75 17.71
C THR A 489 -21.72 -16.63 18.59
N LYS A 490 -22.53 -17.51 17.99
CA LYS A 490 -23.34 -18.48 18.74
C LYS A 490 -22.50 -19.48 19.55
N ARG A 491 -21.45 -20.07 18.96
CA ARG A 491 -20.56 -21.00 19.66
C ARG A 491 -19.79 -20.34 20.78
N MET A 492 -19.24 -19.15 20.53
CA MET A 492 -18.51 -18.40 21.54
C MET A 492 -19.44 -17.96 22.67
N PHE A 493 -20.66 -17.53 22.36
CA PHE A 493 -21.68 -17.26 23.38
C PHE A 493 -21.97 -18.49 24.26
N HIS A 494 -22.11 -19.68 23.67
CA HIS A 494 -22.24 -20.93 24.43
C HIS A 494 -21.02 -21.24 25.31
N LEU A 495 -19.81 -20.99 24.83
CA LEU A 495 -18.60 -21.17 25.63
C LEU A 495 -18.56 -20.20 26.80
N LEU A 496 -18.89 -18.92 26.58
CA LEU A 496 -18.97 -17.92 27.65
C LEU A 496 -20.03 -18.28 28.70
N LEU A 497 -21.20 -18.75 28.25
CA LEU A 497 -22.26 -19.28 29.13
C LEU A 497 -21.74 -20.40 30.04
N SER A 498 -20.86 -21.27 29.52
CA SER A 498 -20.33 -22.42 30.26
C SER A 498 -19.17 -22.07 31.19
N ALA A 499 -18.30 -21.15 30.79
CA ALA A 499 -17.03 -20.90 31.44
C ALA A 499 -17.06 -19.79 32.49
N TYR A 500 -17.98 -18.82 32.36
CA TYR A 500 -17.99 -17.63 33.20
C TYR A 500 -19.31 -17.50 33.97
N SER A 501 -19.22 -17.12 35.26
CA SER A 501 -20.37 -16.60 36.03
C SER A 501 -20.51 -15.10 35.87
N THR A 502 -19.38 -14.40 35.75
CA THR A 502 -19.27 -12.96 35.51
C THR A 502 -18.15 -12.68 34.52
N ILE A 503 -18.32 -11.68 33.66
CA ILE A 503 -17.34 -11.29 32.64
C ILE A 503 -17.46 -9.80 32.33
N SER A 504 -16.36 -9.12 31.98
CA SER A 504 -16.42 -7.69 31.63
C SER A 504 -17.14 -7.45 30.30
N ILE A 505 -17.71 -6.26 30.12
CA ILE A 505 -18.30 -5.86 28.83
C ILE A 505 -17.25 -5.89 27.71
N GLN A 506 -16.03 -5.44 28.01
CA GLN A 506 -14.92 -5.39 27.06
C GLN A 506 -14.52 -6.80 26.58
N ASP A 507 -14.35 -7.75 27.51
CA ASP A 507 -13.99 -9.13 27.17
C ASP A 507 -15.12 -9.83 26.43
N THR A 508 -16.37 -9.59 26.84
CA THR A 508 -17.54 -10.16 26.16
C THR A 508 -17.66 -9.68 24.72
N ALA A 509 -17.47 -8.37 24.49
CA ALA A 509 -17.44 -7.79 23.16
C ALA A 509 -16.28 -8.37 22.33
N LEU A 510 -15.12 -8.54 22.96
CA LEU A 510 -13.95 -9.13 22.35
C LEU A 510 -14.20 -10.57 21.88
N PHE A 511 -14.74 -11.42 22.75
CA PHE A 511 -15.03 -12.83 22.45
C PHE A 511 -16.15 -12.99 21.42
N LEU A 512 -17.28 -12.30 21.60
CA LEU A 512 -18.44 -12.41 20.70
C LEU A 512 -18.21 -11.78 19.32
N GLY A 513 -17.19 -10.93 19.20
CA GLY A 513 -16.76 -10.34 17.94
C GLY A 513 -17.63 -9.18 17.47
N MET A 514 -18.12 -8.35 18.39
CA MET A 514 -19.02 -7.22 18.13
C MET A 514 -18.61 -5.98 18.97
N SER A 515 -19.21 -4.81 18.72
CA SER A 515 -18.92 -3.61 19.52
C SER A 515 -19.39 -3.78 20.96
N GLU A 516 -18.88 -2.97 21.91
CA GLU A 516 -19.32 -3.05 23.31
C GLU A 516 -20.83 -2.82 23.45
N ASP A 517 -21.38 -1.88 22.68
CA ASP A 517 -22.82 -1.60 22.66
C ASP A 517 -23.62 -2.76 22.06
N ASP A 518 -23.18 -3.32 20.94
CA ASP A 518 -23.83 -4.46 20.30
C ASP A 518 -23.74 -5.73 21.16
N ALA A 519 -22.59 -5.95 21.82
CA ALA A 519 -22.37 -7.06 22.74
C ALA A 519 -23.31 -6.97 23.93
N THR A 520 -23.39 -5.79 24.53
CA THR A 520 -24.27 -5.51 25.67
C THR A 520 -25.73 -5.73 25.26
N ASN A 521 -26.15 -5.18 24.12
CA ASN A 521 -27.50 -5.39 23.60
C ASN A 521 -27.79 -6.87 23.30
N TYR A 522 -26.83 -7.59 22.72
CA TYR A 522 -26.97 -9.00 22.37
C TYR A 522 -27.10 -9.88 23.62
N VAL A 523 -26.26 -9.69 24.65
CA VAL A 523 -26.33 -10.51 25.88
C VAL A 523 -27.52 -10.15 26.77
N LEU A 524 -27.94 -8.87 26.79
CA LEU A 524 -29.16 -8.43 27.47
C LEU A 524 -30.40 -9.09 26.85
N GLN A 525 -30.48 -9.18 25.51
CA GLN A 525 -31.55 -9.92 24.83
C GLN A 525 -31.57 -11.41 25.20
N GLN A 526 -30.43 -11.98 25.58
CA GLN A 526 -30.32 -13.37 26.05
C GLN A 526 -30.51 -13.51 27.57
N GLY A 527 -30.87 -12.43 28.27
CA GLY A 527 -31.24 -12.44 29.68
C GLY A 527 -30.07 -12.36 30.66
N TRP A 528 -28.89 -11.90 30.24
CA TRP A 528 -27.80 -11.54 31.15
C TRP A 528 -28.08 -10.18 31.80
N VAL A 529 -27.42 -9.89 32.92
CA VAL A 529 -27.60 -8.63 33.68
C VAL A 529 -26.32 -7.81 33.64
N VAL A 530 -26.42 -6.52 33.32
CA VAL A 530 -25.30 -5.57 33.35
C VAL A 530 -25.29 -4.85 34.70
N ASP A 531 -24.14 -4.77 35.34
CA ASP A 531 -23.89 -3.81 36.41
C ASP A 531 -23.25 -2.53 35.82
N PRO A 532 -23.99 -1.39 35.79
CA PRO A 532 -23.50 -0.14 35.22
C PRO A 532 -22.30 0.46 35.96
N ALA A 533 -22.13 0.17 37.25
CA ALA A 533 -21.07 0.76 38.06
C ALA A 533 -19.72 0.05 37.84
N SER A 534 -19.73 -1.28 37.70
CA SER A 534 -18.51 -2.09 37.52
C SER A 534 -18.20 -2.47 36.08
N ARG A 535 -19.10 -2.18 35.12
CA ARG A 535 -19.02 -2.63 33.71
C ARG A 535 -18.86 -4.16 33.57
N MET A 536 -19.46 -4.90 34.51
CA MET A 536 -19.47 -6.36 34.53
C MET A 536 -20.84 -6.91 34.13
N LEU A 537 -20.82 -8.05 33.46
CA LEU A 537 -21.98 -8.83 33.05
C LEU A 537 -22.12 -10.06 33.93
N THR A 538 -23.31 -10.30 34.46
CA THR A 538 -23.66 -11.54 35.15
C THR A 538 -24.33 -12.51 34.18
N VAL A 539 -23.70 -13.66 34.00
CA VAL A 539 -24.11 -14.69 33.04
C VAL A 539 -25.30 -15.47 33.59
N LYS A 540 -26.43 -15.45 32.87
CA LYS A 540 -27.58 -16.30 33.20
C LYS A 540 -27.36 -17.71 32.65
N LYS A 541 -26.94 -18.63 33.52
CA LYS A 541 -26.81 -20.06 33.15
C LYS A 541 -28.19 -20.62 32.79
N GLN A 542 -28.26 -21.38 31.69
CA GLN A 542 -29.49 -22.07 31.32
C GLN A 542 -29.80 -23.13 32.39
N THR A 543 -31.07 -23.19 32.82
CA THR A 543 -31.57 -24.29 33.63
C THR A 543 -31.38 -25.58 32.85
N ILE A 544 -30.59 -26.50 33.41
CA ILE A 544 -30.47 -27.87 32.89
C ILE A 544 -31.88 -28.46 32.92
N VAL A 545 -32.51 -28.63 31.76
CA VAL A 545 -33.71 -29.45 31.64
C VAL A 545 -33.23 -30.86 31.92
N THR A 546 -33.47 -31.33 33.15
CA THR A 546 -33.34 -32.74 33.48
C THR A 546 -34.21 -33.48 32.47
N GLU A 547 -33.61 -34.34 31.66
CA GLU A 547 -34.35 -35.17 30.71
C GLU A 547 -35.56 -35.77 31.41
N GLN A 548 -36.74 -35.54 30.82
CA GLN A 548 -37.97 -36.16 31.26
C GLN A 548 -37.70 -37.65 31.44
N LYS A 549 -37.96 -38.19 32.65
CA LYS A 549 -37.99 -39.63 32.91
C LYS A 549 -38.63 -40.32 31.72
N LEU A 550 -37.87 -41.19 31.05
CA LEU A 550 -38.39 -42.01 29.95
C LEU A 550 -39.68 -42.69 30.43
N ASP A 551 -40.77 -42.43 29.72
CA ASP A 551 -42.06 -43.05 29.95
C ASP A 551 -41.91 -44.57 29.85
N ALA A 552 -42.20 -45.29 30.93
CA ALA A 552 -42.05 -46.74 31.02
C ALA A 552 -42.82 -47.47 29.90
N THR A 553 -43.89 -46.87 29.39
CA THR A 553 -44.65 -47.42 28.26
C THR A 553 -43.88 -47.41 26.94
N LYS A 554 -42.94 -46.46 26.74
CA LYS A 554 -42.05 -46.44 25.56
C LYS A 554 -40.97 -47.51 25.62
N LEU A 555 -40.45 -47.79 26.81
CA LEU A 555 -39.50 -48.88 27.02
C LEU A 555 -40.17 -50.24 26.76
N GLN A 556 -41.39 -50.43 27.25
CA GLN A 556 -42.15 -51.65 27.02
C GLN A 556 -42.43 -51.90 25.53
N ARG A 557 -42.79 -50.86 24.78
CA ARG A 557 -42.95 -50.95 23.31
C ARG A 557 -41.66 -51.30 22.57
N LEU A 558 -40.51 -50.80 23.04
CA LEU A 558 -39.21 -51.16 22.48
C LEU A 558 -38.85 -52.62 22.79
N THR A 559 -39.15 -53.09 24.00
CA THR A 559 -38.94 -54.49 24.37
C THR A 559 -39.84 -55.43 23.56
N GLU A 560 -41.11 -55.10 23.37
CA GLU A 560 -42.03 -55.86 22.50
C GLU A 560 -41.57 -55.88 21.05
N TYR A 561 -41.07 -54.75 20.53
CA TYR A 561 -40.56 -54.67 19.17
C TYR A 561 -39.28 -55.49 18.95
N VAL A 562 -38.38 -55.52 19.94
CA VAL A 562 -37.18 -56.38 19.89
C VAL A 562 -37.56 -57.87 19.98
N PHE A 563 -38.52 -58.22 20.83
CA PHE A 563 -39.02 -59.60 20.93
C PHE A 563 -39.67 -60.08 19.63
N HIS A 564 -40.38 -59.18 18.92
CA HIS A 564 -41.00 -59.45 17.62
C HIS A 564 -39.98 -59.55 16.46
N LEU A 565 -38.74 -59.13 16.67
CA LEU A 565 -37.64 -59.29 15.70
C LEU A 565 -36.79 -60.54 15.97
N GLU A 566 -36.90 -61.12 17.17
CA GLU A 566 -36.17 -62.33 17.58
C GLU A 566 -36.98 -63.63 17.42
N HIS A 567 -38.25 -63.55 17.03
CA HIS A 567 -39.12 -64.66 16.58
C HIS A 567 -39.67 -64.35 15.20
#